data_AF-A0A967CAG8-F1
#
_entry.id   AF-A0A967CAG8-F1
#
_cell.length_a   1.000
_cell.length_b   1.000
_cell.length_c   1.000
_cell.angle_alpha   90.00
_cell.angle_beta   90.00
_cell.angle_gamma   90.00
#
_symmetry.space_group_name_H-M   'P 1'
#
loop_
_entity.id
_entity.type
_entity.pdbx_description
1 polymer ?
#
loop_
_entity_poly.entity_id
_entity_poly.type
_entity_poly.pdbx_seq_one_letter_code
_entity_poly.pdbx_strand_id
1 'polypeptide(L)'
;MRILSQVEADELLRPLQLKIGEWNRLNDLASDDVPYKVYHPSRDTRELYVLAGYLLDWFAPEGWVLLQVDNSTWPSDDETGVFERLAFAAKQRWDIDTQRSFLFGDSSEDEFDIDRHQLILLIFFSLMFEWHVYLTCEKATPGQRLGLQDGVVYFIGEAKLIDAADATLQQIAENPLRFSRPA
;
A
#
# COMPACT_ATOMS: atom_id res chain seq x y z
N MET A 1 -5.02 10.09 8.93
CA MET A 1 -3.82 10.20 8.06
C MET A 1 -2.92 11.39 8.44
N ARG A 2 -1.60 11.16 8.58
CA ARG A 2 -0.54 12.16 8.83
C ARG A 2 0.53 12.11 7.73
N ILE A 3 0.94 13.27 7.22
CA ILE A 3 2.08 13.37 6.27
C ILE A 3 3.38 13.32 7.08
N LEU A 4 4.31 12.47 6.66
CA LEU A 4 5.61 12.32 7.31
C LEU A 4 6.71 13.01 6.51
N SER A 5 7.69 13.56 7.22
CA SER A 5 9.00 13.79 6.64
C SER A 5 9.72 12.45 6.37
N GLN A 6 10.69 12.47 5.47
CA GLN A 6 11.51 11.28 5.19
C GLN A 6 12.19 10.73 6.46
N VAL A 7 12.64 11.62 7.36
CA VAL A 7 13.29 11.22 8.63
C VAL A 7 12.33 10.45 9.52
N GLU A 8 11.09 10.95 9.68
CA GLU A 8 10.07 10.26 10.49
C GLU A 8 9.69 8.91 9.87
N ALA A 9 9.55 8.85 8.54
CA ALA A 9 9.24 7.60 7.84
C ALA A 9 10.38 6.57 8.01
N ASP A 10 11.64 6.97 7.84
CA ASP A 10 12.79 6.08 8.05
C ASP A 10 12.90 5.57 9.50
N GLU A 11 12.50 6.37 10.50
CA GLU A 11 12.43 5.94 11.90
C GLU A 11 11.41 4.83 12.12
N LEU A 12 10.22 4.94 11.49
CA LEU A 12 9.18 3.90 11.54
C LEU A 12 9.55 2.64 10.75
N LEU A 13 10.27 2.79 9.65
CA LEU A 13 10.64 1.70 8.75
C LEU A 13 11.82 0.86 9.25
N ARG A 14 12.73 1.46 10.03
CA ARG A 14 13.96 0.79 10.49
C ARG A 14 13.70 -0.51 11.28
N PRO A 15 12.75 -0.57 12.23
CA PRO A 15 12.40 -1.83 12.91
C PRO A 15 11.95 -2.94 11.94
N LEU A 16 11.30 -2.57 10.84
CA LEU A 16 10.82 -3.47 9.79
C LEU A 16 11.94 -3.89 8.81
N GLN A 17 13.19 -3.51 9.05
CA GLN A 17 14.31 -3.70 8.12
C GLN A 17 14.09 -3.02 6.75
N LEU A 18 13.37 -1.90 6.75
CA LEU A 18 13.08 -1.10 5.56
C LEU A 18 13.70 0.31 5.66
N LYS A 19 13.82 0.99 4.51
CA LYS A 19 14.20 2.40 4.38
C LYS A 19 13.60 3.02 3.12
N ILE A 20 13.52 4.34 3.07
CA ILE A 20 13.30 5.08 1.83
C ILE A 20 14.63 5.14 1.06
N GLY A 21 14.64 4.52 -0.12
CA GLY A 21 15.80 4.42 -1.00
C GLY A 21 15.92 5.56 -2.01
N GLU A 22 16.86 5.42 -2.93
CA GLU A 22 16.96 6.28 -4.11
C GLU A 22 15.65 6.21 -4.89
N TRP A 23 15.14 7.37 -5.34
CA TRP A 23 13.82 7.53 -5.98
C TRP A 23 12.59 7.41 -5.07
N ASN A 24 12.72 7.56 -3.74
CA ASN A 24 11.60 7.46 -2.80
C ASN A 24 10.92 6.06 -2.78
N ARG A 25 11.65 5.03 -3.21
CA ARG A 25 11.18 3.64 -3.18
C ARG A 25 11.36 3.03 -1.80
N LEU A 26 10.49 2.10 -1.44
CA LEU A 26 10.63 1.35 -0.20
C LEU A 26 11.56 0.15 -0.42
N ASN A 27 12.76 0.21 0.17
CA ASN A 27 13.82 -0.77 0.00
C ASN A 27 14.15 -1.45 1.33
N ASP A 28 14.73 -2.65 1.26
CA ASP A 28 15.26 -3.33 2.43
C ASP A 28 16.58 -2.69 2.89
N LEU A 29 16.87 -2.81 4.19
CA LEU A 29 18.12 -2.33 4.77
C LEU A 29 19.32 -3.19 4.37
N ALA A 30 19.12 -4.51 4.23
CA ALA A 30 20.20 -5.50 4.20
C ALA A 30 20.49 -6.10 2.81
N SER A 31 19.56 -6.06 1.85
CA SER A 31 19.72 -6.68 0.53
C SER A 31 18.87 -5.96 -0.52
N ASP A 32 19.39 -5.84 -1.75
CA ASP A 32 18.61 -5.36 -2.90
C ASP A 32 17.84 -6.49 -3.61
N ASP A 33 18.19 -7.76 -3.31
CA ASP A 33 17.58 -8.94 -3.93
C ASP A 33 16.64 -9.61 -2.92
N VAL A 34 15.38 -9.19 -2.95
CA VAL A 34 14.35 -9.61 -1.99
C VAL A 34 13.29 -10.44 -2.74
N PRO A 35 12.91 -11.61 -2.22
CA PRO A 35 11.90 -12.43 -2.86
C PRO A 35 10.59 -11.65 -3.06
N TYR A 36 10.02 -11.78 -4.25
CA TYR A 36 8.74 -11.17 -4.58
C TYR A 36 7.89 -12.09 -5.46
N LYS A 37 6.57 -11.87 -5.38
CA LYS A 37 5.58 -12.49 -6.26
C LYS A 37 4.83 -11.40 -6.99
N VAL A 38 4.69 -11.59 -8.30
CA VAL A 38 3.98 -10.66 -9.19
C VAL A 38 2.58 -11.18 -9.45
N TYR A 39 1.60 -10.29 -9.40
CA TYR A 39 0.23 -10.54 -9.81
C TYR A 39 -0.25 -9.45 -10.76
N HIS A 40 -0.78 -9.89 -11.90
CA HIS A 40 -1.35 -9.01 -12.92
C HIS A 40 -2.88 -9.05 -12.79
N PRO A 41 -3.49 -8.02 -12.19
CA PRO A 41 -4.94 -7.99 -12.00
C PRO A 41 -5.67 -7.79 -13.32
N SER A 42 -6.97 -8.10 -13.32
CA SER A 42 -7.85 -7.72 -14.42
C SER A 42 -8.02 -6.20 -14.45
N ARG A 43 -8.47 -5.68 -15.60
CA ARG A 43 -8.83 -4.26 -15.74
C ARG A 43 -10.30 -3.98 -15.40
N ASP A 44 -11.04 -4.98 -14.92
CA ASP A 44 -12.41 -4.78 -14.50
C ASP A 44 -12.44 -3.97 -13.20
N THR A 45 -13.14 -2.84 -13.22
CA THR A 45 -13.16 -1.89 -12.10
C THR A 45 -13.73 -2.51 -10.82
N ARG A 46 -14.72 -3.40 -10.95
CA ARG A 46 -15.32 -4.05 -9.79
C ARG A 46 -14.38 -5.08 -9.19
N GLU A 47 -13.71 -5.87 -10.02
CA GLU A 47 -12.69 -6.82 -9.58
C GLU A 47 -11.52 -6.12 -8.91
N LEU A 48 -11.05 -4.99 -9.44
CA LEU A 48 -9.98 -4.18 -8.83
C LEU A 48 -10.36 -3.65 -7.44
N TYR A 49 -11.61 -3.21 -7.26
CA TYR A 49 -12.08 -2.77 -5.94
C TYR A 49 -12.12 -3.92 -4.93
N VAL A 50 -12.58 -5.10 -5.33
CA VAL A 50 -12.57 -6.30 -4.47
C VAL A 50 -11.14 -6.71 -4.15
N LEU A 51 -10.26 -6.72 -5.16
CA LEU A 51 -8.83 -6.99 -5.00
C LEU A 51 -8.20 -6.04 -3.99
N ALA A 52 -8.47 -4.74 -4.06
CA ALA A 52 -7.92 -3.77 -3.11
C ALA A 52 -8.24 -4.11 -1.65
N GLY A 53 -9.45 -4.62 -1.38
CA GLY A 53 -9.83 -5.16 -0.07
C GLY A 53 -8.99 -6.38 0.33
N TYR A 54 -8.84 -7.35 -0.59
CA TYR A 54 -8.00 -8.54 -0.35
C TYR A 54 -6.54 -8.19 -0.11
N LEU A 55 -5.99 -7.23 -0.86
CA LEU A 55 -4.61 -6.78 -0.69
C LEU A 55 -4.41 -6.16 0.69
N LEU A 56 -5.35 -5.34 1.14
CA LEU A 56 -5.32 -4.77 2.47
C LEU A 56 -5.42 -5.85 3.57
N ASP A 57 -6.27 -6.86 3.37
CA ASP A 57 -6.41 -7.98 4.31
C ASP A 57 -5.21 -8.92 4.33
N TRP A 58 -4.52 -9.10 3.20
CA TRP A 58 -3.38 -9.99 3.10
C TRP A 58 -2.24 -9.60 4.04
N PHE A 59 -1.94 -8.29 4.18
CA PHE A 59 -0.94 -7.84 5.14
C PHE A 59 -1.50 -7.62 6.55
N ALA A 60 -2.80 -7.91 6.76
CA ALA A 60 -3.51 -7.88 8.03
C ALA A 60 -3.03 -6.73 8.94
N PRO A 61 -3.25 -5.47 8.53
CA PRO A 61 -2.68 -4.33 9.22
C PRO A 61 -3.08 -4.31 10.70
N GLU A 62 -2.07 -4.40 11.56
CA GLU A 62 -2.19 -4.14 12.98
C GLU A 62 -1.35 -2.90 13.30
N GLY A 63 -1.96 -1.91 13.95
CA GLY A 63 -1.32 -0.61 14.22
C GLY A 63 -1.34 0.32 13.02
N TRP A 64 -0.27 1.08 12.83
CA TRP A 64 -0.19 2.04 11.72
C TRP A 64 0.08 1.37 10.37
N VAL A 65 -0.33 2.04 9.29
CA VAL A 65 0.00 1.69 7.89
C VAL A 65 0.71 2.86 7.23
N LEU A 66 1.87 2.60 6.64
CA LEU A 66 2.60 3.57 5.85
C LEU A 66 2.33 3.32 4.37
N LEU A 67 1.86 4.35 3.68
CA LEU A 67 1.81 4.43 2.22
C LEU A 67 2.95 5.33 1.74
N GLN A 68 3.84 4.78 0.93
CA GLN A 68 4.99 5.46 0.35
C GLN A 68 4.79 5.58 -1.17
N VAL A 69 4.77 6.81 -1.69
CA VAL A 69 4.72 7.09 -3.13
C VAL A 69 6.15 7.28 -3.64
N ASP A 70 6.51 6.60 -4.73
CA ASP A 70 7.83 6.78 -5.33
C ASP A 70 7.85 7.95 -6.34
N ASN A 71 9.04 8.28 -6.84
CA ASN A 71 9.24 9.38 -7.80
C ASN A 71 8.78 9.06 -9.24
N SER A 72 8.40 7.82 -9.54
CA SER A 72 7.87 7.39 -10.83
C SER A 72 6.39 7.79 -10.98
N THR A 73 5.70 8.09 -9.87
CA THR A 73 4.30 8.54 -9.87
C THR A 73 4.19 10.02 -10.27
N TRP A 74 3.47 10.28 -11.36
CA TRP A 74 3.19 11.60 -11.92
C TRP A 74 1.68 11.76 -12.21
N PRO A 75 0.87 12.09 -11.19
CA PRO A 75 -0.58 12.15 -11.34
C PRO A 75 -1.01 13.39 -12.11
N SER A 76 -2.10 13.25 -12.85
CA SER A 76 -2.84 14.37 -13.42
C SER A 76 -3.52 15.22 -12.31
N ASP A 77 -4.08 16.37 -12.69
CA ASP A 77 -4.78 17.26 -11.75
C ASP A 77 -6.00 16.58 -11.11
N ASP A 78 -6.75 15.79 -11.87
CA ASP A 78 -7.91 15.05 -11.38
C ASP A 78 -7.50 13.88 -10.48
N GLU A 79 -6.44 13.16 -10.83
CA GLU A 79 -5.81 12.14 -9.99
C GLU A 79 -5.33 12.71 -8.64
N THR A 80 -4.66 13.86 -8.68
CA THR A 80 -4.25 14.60 -7.48
C THR A 80 -5.48 14.95 -6.65
N GLY A 81 -6.53 15.47 -7.27
CA GLY A 81 -7.79 15.79 -6.59
C GLY A 81 -8.49 14.57 -5.98
N VAL A 82 -8.37 13.38 -6.59
CA VAL A 82 -8.85 12.12 -6.02
C VAL A 82 -8.04 11.75 -4.79
N PHE A 83 -6.70 11.76 -4.88
CA PHE A 83 -5.83 11.46 -3.74
C PHE A 83 -6.12 12.40 -2.58
N GLU A 84 -6.19 13.71 -2.83
CA GLU A 84 -6.44 14.72 -1.80
C GLU A 84 -7.76 14.49 -1.07
N ARG A 85 -8.82 14.11 -1.78
CA ARG A 85 -10.15 13.86 -1.19
C ARG A 85 -10.21 12.58 -0.37
N LEU A 86 -9.35 11.61 -0.66
CA LEU A 86 -9.31 10.34 0.04
C LEU A 86 -8.35 10.36 1.22
N ALA A 87 -7.18 10.98 1.05
CA ALA A 87 -6.12 10.97 2.03
C ALA A 87 -6.19 12.15 3.02
N PHE A 88 -6.67 13.33 2.60
CA PHE A 88 -6.65 14.53 3.45
C PHE A 88 -8.02 14.91 4.00
N ALA A 89 -8.00 15.60 5.15
CA ALA A 89 -9.11 16.43 5.58
C ALA A 89 -9.30 17.62 4.62
N ALA A 90 -10.53 18.15 4.56
CA ALA A 90 -10.87 19.24 3.65
C ALA A 90 -9.88 20.42 3.76
N LYS A 91 -9.40 20.91 2.60
CA LYS A 91 -8.50 22.08 2.40
C LYS A 91 -7.00 21.83 2.52
N GLN A 92 -6.55 20.61 2.81
CA GLN A 92 -5.12 20.26 2.61
C GLN A 92 -4.86 20.00 1.13
N ARG A 93 -3.68 20.38 0.65
CA ARG A 93 -3.23 20.11 -0.71
C ARG A 93 -2.05 19.16 -0.70
N TRP A 94 -2.02 18.25 -1.67
CA TRP A 94 -0.87 17.41 -1.92
C TRP A 94 0.20 18.23 -2.62
N ASP A 95 1.36 18.39 -1.99
CA ASP A 95 2.56 18.76 -2.71
C ASP A 95 3.34 17.48 -3.02
N ILE A 96 3.07 16.92 -4.20
CA ILE A 96 3.65 15.64 -4.57
C ILE A 96 5.18 15.67 -4.59
N ASP A 97 5.82 16.79 -4.94
CA ASP A 97 7.28 16.88 -5.01
C ASP A 97 7.96 16.71 -3.63
N THR A 98 7.25 17.04 -2.55
CA THR A 98 7.81 17.03 -1.18
C THR A 98 7.12 16.05 -0.23
N GLN A 99 5.89 15.62 -0.54
CA GLN A 99 5.05 14.80 0.33
C GLN A 99 4.85 13.41 -0.30
N ARG A 100 5.61 12.42 0.19
CA ARG A 100 5.62 11.06 -0.37
C ARG A 100 5.24 9.98 0.62
N SER A 101 5.26 10.28 1.92
CA SER A 101 5.07 9.30 2.99
C SER A 101 3.83 9.67 3.80
N PHE A 102 2.85 8.76 3.85
CA PHE A 102 1.55 8.99 4.47
C PHE A 102 1.27 7.89 5.49
N LEU A 103 1.02 8.29 6.73
CA LEU A 103 0.75 7.38 7.84
C LEU A 103 -0.75 7.34 8.15
N PHE A 104 -1.32 6.15 8.19
CA PHE A 104 -2.70 5.87 8.55
C PHE A 104 -2.74 5.08 9.86
N GLY A 105 -3.80 5.23 10.66
CA GLY A 105 -3.97 4.48 11.91
C GLY A 105 -3.02 4.87 13.06
N ASP A 106 -2.49 6.10 13.06
CA ASP A 106 -1.57 6.63 14.10
C ASP A 106 -2.28 6.85 15.46
N SER A 107 -3.63 6.86 15.50
CA SER A 107 -4.42 7.25 16.67
C SER A 107 -5.58 6.29 16.96
N SER A 108 -5.39 5.37 17.90
CA SER A 108 -6.39 4.39 18.40
C SER A 108 -6.98 3.42 17.37
N GLU A 109 -7.46 2.26 17.83
CA GLU A 109 -8.02 1.21 16.96
C GLU A 109 -9.28 1.67 16.20
N ASP A 110 -10.10 2.56 16.79
CA ASP A 110 -11.35 3.04 16.18
C ASP A 110 -11.12 3.94 14.93
N GLU A 111 -9.99 4.65 14.84
CA GLU A 111 -9.67 5.45 13.64
C GLU A 111 -9.16 4.58 12.50
N PHE A 112 -8.60 3.39 12.79
CA PHE A 112 -8.12 2.51 11.75
C PHE A 112 -9.27 1.96 10.89
N ASP A 113 -10.44 1.69 11.45
CA ASP A 113 -11.61 1.26 10.67
C ASP A 113 -12.10 2.33 9.68
N ILE A 114 -11.93 3.62 10.03
CA ILE A 114 -12.22 4.75 9.14
C ILE A 114 -11.15 4.84 8.05
N ASP A 115 -9.88 4.81 8.44
CA ASP A 115 -8.74 4.86 7.52
C ASP A 115 -8.71 3.63 6.58
N ARG A 116 -9.26 2.49 7.00
CA ARG A 116 -9.31 1.26 6.21
C ARG A 116 -10.08 1.44 4.90
N HIS A 117 -11.24 2.09 4.94
CA HIS A 117 -12.03 2.35 3.73
C HIS A 117 -11.30 3.29 2.77
N GLN A 118 -10.58 4.29 3.32
CA GLN A 118 -9.74 5.18 2.55
C GLN A 118 -8.58 4.44 1.91
N LEU A 119 -7.89 3.57 2.66
CA LEU A 119 -6.80 2.73 2.16
C LEU A 119 -7.26 1.79 1.04
N ILE A 120 -8.42 1.14 1.16
CA ILE A 120 -8.98 0.32 0.07
C ILE A 120 -9.16 1.17 -1.20
N LEU A 121 -9.73 2.37 -1.06
CA LEU A 121 -9.92 3.26 -2.21
C LEU A 121 -8.59 3.73 -2.79
N LEU A 122 -7.61 4.06 -1.95
CA LEU A 122 -6.27 4.47 -2.39
C LEU A 122 -5.55 3.33 -3.13
N ILE A 123 -5.62 2.10 -2.63
CA ILE A 123 -5.07 0.92 -3.33
C ILE A 123 -5.77 0.73 -4.67
N PHE A 124 -7.10 0.80 -4.69
CA PHE A 124 -7.91 0.70 -5.92
C PHE A 124 -7.53 1.76 -6.95
N PHE A 125 -7.43 3.03 -6.55
CA PHE A 125 -7.04 4.11 -7.46
C PHE A 125 -5.57 4.02 -7.88
N SER A 126 -4.69 3.54 -7.01
CA SER A 126 -3.28 3.31 -7.38
C SER A 126 -3.17 2.24 -8.47
N LEU A 127 -4.00 1.20 -8.42
CA LEU A 127 -4.07 0.19 -9.49
C LEU A 127 -4.68 0.74 -10.78
N MET A 128 -5.77 1.53 -10.67
CA MET A 128 -6.48 2.10 -11.82
C MET A 128 -5.68 3.18 -12.55
N PHE A 129 -5.00 4.06 -11.80
CA PHE A 129 -4.17 5.15 -12.33
C PHE A 129 -2.70 4.75 -12.48
N GLU A 130 -2.38 3.48 -12.22
CA GLU A 130 -1.04 2.92 -12.38
C GLU A 130 0.02 3.67 -11.55
N TRP A 131 -0.36 4.22 -10.38
CA TRP A 131 0.57 4.86 -9.46
C TRP A 131 1.56 3.85 -8.88
N HIS A 132 2.77 4.34 -8.60
CA HIS A 132 3.86 3.58 -8.00
C HIS A 132 3.88 3.85 -6.49
N VAL A 133 3.28 2.94 -5.74
CA VAL A 133 3.17 3.06 -4.27
C VAL A 133 3.60 1.78 -3.57
N TYR A 134 4.07 1.92 -2.34
CA TYR A 134 4.37 0.82 -1.44
C TYR A 134 3.56 0.94 -0.16
N LEU A 135 3.08 -0.18 0.37
CA LEU A 135 2.41 -0.26 1.67
C LEU A 135 3.15 -1.20 2.61
N THR A 136 3.28 -0.80 3.87
CA THR A 136 3.73 -1.64 4.99
C THR A 136 3.00 -1.23 6.27
N CYS A 137 3.10 -2.00 7.34
CA CYS A 137 2.41 -1.74 8.60
C CYS A 137 3.30 -2.01 9.82
N GLU A 138 2.90 -1.50 10.98
CA GLU A 138 3.68 -1.55 12.22
C GLU A 138 4.15 -2.96 12.61
N LYS A 139 3.26 -3.94 12.45
CA LYS A 139 3.53 -5.34 12.81
C LYS A 139 3.87 -6.22 11.61
N ALA A 140 4.18 -5.62 10.46
CA ALA A 140 4.69 -6.37 9.33
C ALA A 140 5.95 -7.14 9.73
N THR A 141 6.13 -8.34 9.18
CA THR A 141 7.41 -9.05 9.33
C THR A 141 8.53 -8.29 8.61
N PRO A 142 9.81 -8.48 8.99
CA PRO A 142 10.92 -7.76 8.36
C PRO A 142 10.91 -7.87 6.83
N GLY A 143 11.00 -6.73 6.16
CA GLY A 143 10.99 -6.60 4.70
C GLY A 143 9.61 -6.72 4.03
N GLN A 144 8.56 -7.11 4.77
CA GLN A 144 7.23 -7.30 4.22
C GLN A 144 6.62 -5.97 3.78
N ARG A 145 6.25 -5.94 2.49
CA ARG A 145 5.54 -4.80 1.89
C ARG A 145 4.77 -5.23 0.66
N LEU A 146 3.77 -4.43 0.31
CA LEU A 146 3.05 -4.52 -0.95
C LEU A 146 3.55 -3.41 -1.86
N GLY A 147 3.95 -3.72 -3.09
CA GLY A 147 4.21 -2.74 -4.13
C GLY A 147 3.08 -2.74 -5.16
N LEU A 148 2.62 -1.56 -5.56
CA LEU A 148 1.73 -1.35 -6.70
C LEU A 148 2.51 -0.52 -7.70
N GLN A 149 2.76 -1.03 -8.90
CA GLN A 149 3.55 -0.35 -9.93
C GLN A 149 2.98 -0.69 -11.30
N ASP A 150 2.71 0.31 -12.14
CA ASP A 150 2.17 0.11 -13.50
C ASP A 150 0.90 -0.77 -13.54
N GLY A 151 0.03 -0.65 -12.52
CA GLY A 151 -1.17 -1.47 -12.36
C GLY A 151 -0.92 -2.93 -11.97
N VAL A 152 0.33 -3.28 -11.63
CA VAL A 152 0.76 -4.62 -11.21
C VAL A 152 0.98 -4.65 -9.70
N VAL A 153 0.65 -5.79 -9.08
CA VAL A 153 0.83 -6.02 -7.64
C VAL A 153 2.09 -6.85 -7.40
N TYR A 154 2.90 -6.40 -6.44
CA TYR A 154 4.13 -7.06 -5.99
C TYR A 154 4.00 -7.39 -4.50
N PHE A 155 3.91 -8.66 -4.17
CA PHE A 155 4.02 -9.14 -2.79
C PHE A 155 5.50 -9.35 -2.49
N ILE A 156 6.04 -8.60 -1.54
CA ILE A 156 7.48 -8.60 -1.23
C ILE A 156 7.68 -9.02 0.22
N GLY A 157 8.59 -9.95 0.47
CA GLY A 157 8.91 -10.45 1.81
C GLY A 157 9.53 -11.84 1.80
N GLU A 158 9.58 -12.48 2.96
CA GLU A 158 10.12 -13.84 3.09
C GLU A 158 9.27 -14.89 2.33
N ALA A 159 9.88 -16.02 1.98
CA ALA A 159 9.23 -17.07 1.18
C ALA A 159 7.88 -17.56 1.73
N LYS A 160 7.70 -17.62 3.06
CA LYS A 160 6.42 -18.01 3.66
C LYS A 160 5.29 -17.03 3.38
N LEU A 161 5.60 -15.73 3.26
CA LEU A 161 4.63 -14.71 2.90
C LEU A 161 4.26 -14.80 1.42
N ILE A 162 5.25 -15.12 0.58
CA ILE A 162 5.04 -15.39 -0.84
C ILE A 162 4.05 -16.55 -1.03
N ASP A 163 4.22 -17.64 -0.27
CA ASP A 163 3.30 -18.78 -0.30
C ASP A 163 1.88 -18.39 0.15
N ALA A 164 1.75 -17.52 1.16
CA ALA A 164 0.46 -17.01 1.62
C ALA A 164 -0.20 -16.06 0.59
N ALA A 165 0.61 -15.29 -0.14
CA ALA A 165 0.13 -14.50 -1.27
C ALA A 165 -0.45 -15.41 -2.36
N ASP A 166 0.23 -16.51 -2.72
CA ASP A 166 -0.27 -17.47 -3.70
C ASP A 166 -1.63 -18.07 -3.30
N ALA A 167 -1.82 -18.41 -2.03
CA ALA A 167 -3.11 -18.87 -1.53
C ALA A 167 -4.21 -17.79 -1.67
N THR A 168 -3.87 -16.54 -1.38
CA THR A 168 -4.80 -15.39 -1.52
C THR A 168 -5.18 -15.18 -2.99
N LEU A 169 -4.20 -15.24 -3.90
CA LEU A 169 -4.40 -15.09 -5.33
C LEU A 169 -5.25 -16.21 -5.92
N GLN A 170 -5.10 -17.45 -5.43
CA GLN A 170 -5.96 -18.57 -5.82
C GLN A 170 -7.42 -18.31 -5.40
N GLN A 171 -7.66 -17.81 -4.19
CA GLN A 171 -9.02 -17.47 -3.74
C GLN A 171 -9.67 -16.40 -4.62
N ILE A 172 -8.91 -15.36 -4.99
CA ILE A 172 -9.37 -14.30 -5.89
C ILE A 172 -9.68 -14.89 -7.27
N ALA A 173 -8.82 -15.76 -7.81
CA ALA A 173 -9.04 -16.37 -9.12
C ALA A 173 -10.28 -17.28 -9.16
N GLU A 174 -10.56 -18.00 -8.07
CA GLU A 174 -11.73 -18.87 -7.97
C GLU A 174 -13.04 -18.07 -7.79
N ASN A 175 -13.00 -16.92 -7.12
CA ASN A 175 -14.18 -16.09 -6.86
C ASN A 175 -13.83 -14.57 -6.82
N PRO A 176 -13.61 -13.92 -7.98
CA PRO A 176 -13.06 -12.57 -8.05
C PRO A 176 -13.99 -11.48 -7.48
N LEU A 177 -15.28 -11.80 -7.28
CA LEU A 177 -16.29 -10.88 -6.77
C LEU A 177 -16.75 -11.17 -5.34
N ARG A 178 -16.22 -12.22 -4.70
CA ARG A 178 -16.68 -12.62 -3.37
C ARG A 178 -15.90 -11.84 -2.31
N PHE A 179 -16.52 -10.82 -1.73
CA PHE A 179 -15.96 -10.18 -0.55
C PHE A 179 -16.34 -11.02 0.68
N SER A 180 -15.44 -11.89 1.16
CA SER A 180 -15.65 -12.59 2.43
C SER A 180 -14.45 -12.38 3.34
N ARG A 181 -14.66 -11.58 4.38
CA ARG A 181 -13.75 -11.43 5.52
C ARG A 181 -13.39 -12.84 6.03
N PRO A 182 -12.11 -13.19 6.22
CA PRO A 182 -11.78 -14.33 7.06
C PRO A 182 -12.40 -14.08 8.44
N ALA A 183 -13.16 -15.05 8.94
CA ALA A 183 -13.75 -15.01 10.27
C ALA A 183 -12.66 -15.14 11.36
#